data_AF-M0JFT4-F1
#
_entry.id   AF-M0JFT4-F1
#
_cell.length_a   1.000
_cell.length_b   1.000
_cell.length_c   1.000
_cell.angle_alpha   90.00
_cell.angle_beta   90.00
_cell.angle_gamma   90.00
#
_symmetry.space_group_name_H-M   'P 1'
#
loop_
_entity.id
_entity.type
_entity.pdbx_description
1 polymer ?
#
loop_
_entity_poly.entity_id
_entity_poly.type
_entity_poly.pdbx_seq_one_letter_code
_entity_poly.pdbx_strand_id
1 'polypeptide(L)'
;MFDDVDVTRYGQTETDYKEWAVSRLQQHHTTTVSYTGGNNVTYEKTCEPKQSDISIQAISPLYVPRVRQTLQLEQYTYPYSYYAAGPSRVAIEDGIHRCVHCEKETAKSYTYCANCGSINCDSHIKTERLEGTPVCTGCAVTERFVLKTKYFYDESNLEEFRSEYEQMALHEKAMENTPLVGGLLISIVLLLGFILTSGVV
;
A
#
# COMPACT_ATOMS: atom_id res chain seq x y z
N MET A 1 -1.61 -9.26 -25.91
CA MET A 1 -0.67 -8.79 -26.95
C MET A 1 0.09 -7.63 -26.33
N PHE A 2 1.41 -7.52 -26.55
CA PHE A 2 2.21 -6.41 -26.03
C PHE A 2 2.20 -5.28 -27.06
N ASP A 3 2.17 -4.03 -26.58
CA ASP A 3 2.15 -2.85 -27.45
C ASP A 3 3.53 -2.55 -28.04
N ASP A 4 4.61 -2.88 -27.33
CA ASP A 4 5.99 -2.72 -27.77
C ASP A 4 6.92 -3.77 -27.12
N VAL A 5 8.03 -4.09 -27.78
CA VAL A 5 9.06 -5.01 -27.27
C VAL A 5 10.44 -4.44 -27.59
N ASP A 6 11.19 -4.09 -26.54
CA ASP A 6 12.58 -3.65 -26.64
C ASP A 6 13.52 -4.69 -26.00
N VAL A 7 14.71 -4.84 -26.60
CA VAL A 7 15.77 -5.72 -26.10
C VAL A 7 16.99 -4.88 -25.77
N THR A 8 17.08 -4.50 -24.51
CA THR A 8 18.25 -3.80 -23.99
C THR A 8 19.28 -4.82 -23.49
N ARG A 9 20.53 -4.72 -23.97
CA ARG A 9 21.66 -5.40 -23.33
C ARG A 9 22.19 -4.53 -22.21
N TYR A 10 22.52 -5.13 -21.07
CA TYR A 10 23.24 -4.39 -20.05
C TYR A 10 24.60 -3.94 -20.60
N GLY A 11 24.93 -2.66 -20.41
CA GLY A 11 26.01 -1.99 -21.13
C GLY A 11 27.44 -2.25 -20.61
N GLN A 12 27.60 -3.18 -19.66
CA GLN A 12 28.92 -3.52 -19.11
C GLN A 12 29.61 -4.62 -19.94
N THR A 13 30.94 -4.62 -19.90
CA THR A 13 31.75 -5.65 -20.54
C THR A 13 31.77 -6.94 -19.70
N GLU A 14 32.13 -8.06 -20.31
CA GLU A 14 32.31 -9.32 -19.58
C GLU A 14 33.37 -9.18 -18.46
N THR A 15 34.40 -8.36 -18.69
CA THR A 15 35.43 -8.05 -17.69
C THR A 15 34.84 -7.35 -16.48
N ASP A 16 34.01 -6.32 -16.69
CA ASP A 16 33.36 -5.58 -15.60
C ASP A 16 32.51 -6.51 -14.73
N TYR A 17 31.79 -7.45 -15.35
CA TYR A 17 31.01 -8.45 -14.63
C TYR A 17 31.87 -9.45 -13.85
N LYS A 18 33.02 -9.86 -14.40
CA LYS A 18 33.98 -10.73 -13.68
C LYS A 18 34.54 -10.03 -12.46
N GLU A 19 34.97 -8.78 -12.61
CA GLU A 19 35.52 -7.99 -11.50
C GLU A 19 34.48 -7.76 -10.41
N TRP A 20 33.24 -7.43 -10.80
CA TRP A 20 32.12 -7.31 -9.88
C TRP A 20 31.85 -8.63 -9.12
N ALA A 21 31.84 -9.77 -9.83
CA ALA A 21 31.63 -11.07 -9.21
C ALA A 21 32.76 -11.45 -8.23
N VAL A 22 34.02 -11.19 -8.61
CA VAL A 22 35.19 -11.41 -7.75
C VAL A 22 35.06 -10.60 -6.46
N SER A 23 34.81 -9.29 -6.56
CA SER A 23 34.67 -8.42 -5.40
C SER A 23 33.59 -8.90 -4.43
N ARG A 24 32.44 -9.33 -4.96
CA ARG A 24 31.33 -9.85 -4.15
C ARG A 24 31.67 -11.16 -3.45
N LEU A 25 32.40 -12.05 -4.12
CA LEU A 25 32.86 -13.32 -3.55
C LEU A 25 33.93 -13.09 -2.48
N GLN A 26 34.87 -12.17 -2.68
CA GLN A 26 35.83 -11.77 -1.65
C GLN A 26 35.08 -11.31 -0.40
N GLN A 27 34.18 -10.34 -0.54
CA GLN A 27 33.41 -9.82 0.58
C GLN A 27 32.59 -10.90 1.29
N HIS A 28 31.92 -11.78 0.55
CA HIS A 28 31.08 -12.84 1.12
C HIS A 28 31.89 -13.87 1.92
N HIS A 29 33.14 -14.13 1.50
CA HIS A 29 34.03 -15.11 2.13
C HIS A 29 35.07 -14.49 3.07
N THR A 30 35.09 -13.17 3.23
CA THR A 30 35.91 -12.50 4.24
C THR A 30 35.41 -12.85 5.63
N THR A 31 36.29 -13.35 6.48
CA THR A 31 35.98 -13.69 7.86
C THR A 31 37.08 -13.22 8.80
N THR A 32 36.70 -12.72 9.98
CA THR A 32 37.65 -12.44 11.06
C THR A 32 37.69 -13.63 11.98
N VAL A 33 38.89 -14.16 12.21
CA VAL A 33 39.11 -15.28 13.13
C VAL A 33 39.93 -14.81 14.32
N SER A 34 39.61 -15.36 15.49
CA SER A 34 40.37 -15.16 16.71
C SER A 34 41.10 -16.46 17.05
N TYR A 35 42.39 -16.37 17.37
CA TYR A 35 43.18 -17.53 17.77
C TYR A 35 44.21 -17.15 18.84
N THR A 36 44.49 -18.09 19.74
CA THR A 36 45.48 -17.89 20.80
C THR A 36 46.81 -18.51 20.38
N GLY A 37 47.87 -17.70 20.37
CA GLY A 37 49.23 -18.14 20.06
C GLY A 37 49.86 -18.93 21.21
N GLY A 38 50.97 -19.63 20.94
CA GLY A 38 51.69 -20.41 21.96
C GLY A 38 52.27 -19.59 23.12
N ASN A 39 52.24 -18.26 23.03
CA ASN A 39 52.55 -17.31 24.10
C ASN A 39 51.32 -16.92 24.96
N ASN A 40 50.19 -17.61 24.79
CA ASN A 40 48.94 -17.38 25.50
C ASN A 40 48.29 -16.00 25.26
N VAL A 41 48.64 -15.36 24.14
CA VAL A 41 48.03 -14.10 23.68
C VAL A 41 47.02 -14.40 22.58
N THR A 42 45.84 -13.79 22.66
CA THR A 42 44.80 -13.89 21.64
C THR A 42 44.99 -12.82 20.58
N TYR A 43 45.01 -13.26 19.32
CA TYR A 43 45.14 -12.42 18.14
C TYR A 43 43.86 -12.50 17.32
N GLU A 44 43.53 -11.41 16.64
CA GLU A 44 42.50 -11.40 15.61
C GLU A 44 43.14 -11.20 14.25
N LYS A 45 42.61 -11.92 13.25
CA LYS A 45 43.05 -11.79 11.87
C LYS A 45 41.85 -11.81 10.95
N THR A 46 41.73 -10.76 10.14
CA THR A 46 40.81 -10.74 8.99
C THR A 46 41.45 -11.52 7.85
N CYS A 47 40.78 -12.59 7.45
CA CYS A 47 41.16 -13.43 6.33
C CYS A 47 40.22 -13.13 5.17
N GLU A 48 40.77 -12.60 4.08
CA GLU A 48 40.05 -12.29 2.85
C GLU A 48 40.70 -13.08 1.69
N PRO A 49 39.91 -13.77 0.85
CA PRO A 49 40.45 -14.43 -0.34
C PRO A 49 41.10 -13.42 -1.30
N LYS A 50 42.23 -13.78 -1.90
CA LYS A 50 42.85 -12.95 -2.93
C LYS A 50 42.11 -13.12 -4.26
N GLN A 51 42.29 -12.17 -5.17
CA GLN A 51 41.80 -12.29 -6.54
C GLN A 51 42.31 -13.58 -7.23
N SER A 52 43.55 -14.00 -6.95
CA SER A 52 44.12 -15.25 -7.47
C SER A 52 43.43 -16.52 -6.96
N ASP A 53 42.75 -16.43 -5.82
CA ASP A 53 42.07 -17.56 -5.18
C ASP A 53 40.66 -17.76 -5.77
N ILE A 54 40.18 -16.82 -6.59
CA ILE A 54 38.83 -16.82 -7.16
C ILE A 54 38.94 -16.97 -8.68
N SER A 55 38.29 -18.02 -9.21
CA SER A 55 38.24 -18.27 -10.66
C SER A 55 36.79 -18.26 -11.14
N ILE A 56 36.47 -17.33 -12.06
CA ILE A 56 35.17 -17.27 -12.74
C ILE A 56 35.27 -18.04 -14.06
N GLN A 57 34.61 -19.19 -14.12
CA GLN A 57 34.69 -20.10 -15.27
C GLN A 57 33.89 -19.59 -16.48
N ALA A 58 32.66 -19.13 -16.25
CA ALA A 58 31.77 -18.67 -17.29
C ALA A 58 30.81 -17.61 -16.75
N ILE A 59 30.41 -16.69 -17.63
CA ILE A 59 29.31 -15.76 -17.40
C ILE A 59 28.25 -16.06 -18.44
N SER A 60 27.07 -16.48 -17.98
CA SER A 60 25.93 -16.74 -18.85
C SER A 60 24.95 -15.58 -18.76
N PRO A 61 24.69 -14.84 -19.86
CA PRO A 61 23.66 -13.83 -19.86
C PRO A 61 22.29 -14.50 -19.78
N LEU A 62 21.42 -13.95 -18.92
CA LEU A 62 20.04 -14.38 -18.78
C LEU A 62 19.13 -13.25 -19.25
N TYR A 63 18.18 -13.58 -20.12
CA TYR A 63 17.12 -12.65 -20.49
C TYR A 63 16.06 -12.67 -19.41
N VAL A 64 15.83 -11.52 -18.78
CA VAL A 64 14.75 -11.33 -17.82
C VAL A 64 13.70 -10.43 -18.45
N PRO A 65 12.48 -10.94 -18.71
CA PRO A 65 11.37 -10.11 -19.16
C PRO A 65 11.09 -8.97 -18.18
N ARG A 66 11.10 -7.75 -18.68
CA ARG A 66 10.57 -6.58 -17.98
C ARG A 66 9.20 -6.26 -18.57
N VAL A 67 8.15 -6.41 -17.78
CA VAL A 67 6.81 -5.99 -18.17
C VAL A 67 6.61 -4.56 -17.69
N ARG A 68 6.17 -3.69 -18.60
CA ARG A 68 5.74 -2.32 -18.30
C ARG A 68 4.28 -2.22 -18.68
N GLN A 69 3.48 -1.67 -17.80
CA GLN A 69 2.09 -1.36 -18.06
C GLN A 69 1.75 0.00 -17.48
N THR A 70 0.75 0.63 -18.08
CA THR A 70 0.23 1.91 -17.65
C THR A 70 -1.28 1.76 -17.53
N LEU A 71 -1.79 1.93 -16.31
CA LEU A 71 -3.22 1.91 -16.05
C LEU A 71 -3.73 3.34 -16.03
N GLN A 72 -4.71 3.65 -16.88
CA GLN A 72 -5.40 4.94 -16.85
C GLN A 72 -6.74 4.79 -16.13
N LEU A 73 -6.97 5.62 -15.12
CA LEU A 73 -8.23 5.72 -14.39
C LEU A 73 -8.66 7.18 -14.40
N GLU A 74 -9.69 7.49 -15.18
CA GLU A 74 -10.17 8.86 -15.40
C GLU A 74 -9.01 9.84 -15.69
N GLN A 75 -8.73 10.76 -14.77
CA GLN A 75 -7.68 11.78 -14.89
C GLN A 75 -6.29 11.32 -14.43
N TYR A 76 -6.15 10.13 -13.84
CA TYR A 76 -4.88 9.62 -13.34
C TYR A 76 -4.30 8.51 -14.21
N THR A 77 -2.97 8.45 -14.20
CA THR A 77 -2.18 7.44 -14.91
C THR A 77 -1.21 6.80 -13.93
N TYR A 78 -1.26 5.47 -13.83
CA TYR A 78 -0.50 4.68 -12.89
C TYR A 78 0.49 3.76 -13.61
N PRO A 79 1.79 4.07 -13.57
CA PRO A 79 2.79 3.16 -14.10
C PRO A 79 2.95 1.97 -13.16
N TYR A 80 3.08 0.78 -13.74
CA TYR A 80 3.47 -0.42 -13.02
C TYR A 80 4.47 -1.19 -13.87
N SER A 81 5.66 -1.44 -13.32
CA SER A 81 6.66 -2.23 -14.02
C SER A 81 7.31 -3.24 -13.10
N TYR A 82 7.58 -4.42 -13.64
CA TYR A 82 8.14 -5.54 -12.88
C TYR A 82 9.01 -6.43 -13.76
N TYR A 83 9.98 -7.09 -13.13
CA TYR A 83 10.66 -8.23 -13.72
C TYR A 83 9.85 -9.50 -13.47
N ALA A 84 9.72 -10.34 -14.49
CA ALA A 84 9.03 -11.62 -14.42
C ALA A 84 10.01 -12.77 -14.67
N ALA A 85 10.00 -13.78 -13.80
CA ALA A 85 10.75 -15.02 -13.95
C ALA A 85 9.83 -16.20 -13.63
N GLY A 86 9.03 -16.62 -14.62
CA GLY A 86 8.00 -17.64 -14.43
C GLY A 86 6.93 -17.17 -13.42
N PRO A 87 6.70 -17.89 -12.29
CA PRO A 87 5.72 -17.47 -11.29
C PRO A 87 6.23 -16.32 -10.40
N SER A 88 7.55 -16.08 -10.38
CA SER A 88 8.17 -15.05 -9.56
C SER A 88 8.13 -13.70 -10.24
N ARG A 89 7.81 -12.66 -9.47
CA ARG A 89 7.79 -11.27 -9.93
C ARG A 89 8.43 -10.35 -8.91
N VAL A 90 9.12 -9.33 -9.38
CA VAL A 90 9.69 -8.26 -8.55
C VAL A 90 9.30 -6.92 -9.15
N ALA A 91 8.53 -6.13 -8.40
CA ALA A 91 8.16 -4.79 -8.82
C ALA A 91 9.39 -3.88 -8.85
N ILE A 92 9.52 -3.12 -9.93
CA ILE A 92 10.51 -2.05 -10.11
C ILE A 92 9.84 -0.71 -9.82
N GLU A 93 8.61 -0.56 -10.29
CA GLU A 93 7.78 0.61 -10.10
C GLU A 93 6.35 0.15 -9.82
N ASP A 94 5.76 0.68 -8.75
CA ASP A 94 4.41 0.34 -8.33
C ASP A 94 3.61 1.61 -8.01
N GLY A 95 3.08 2.24 -9.06
CA GLY A 95 2.20 3.40 -8.91
C GLY A 95 0.81 3.04 -8.39
N ILE A 96 0.44 1.75 -8.40
CA ILE A 96 -0.91 1.29 -8.01
C ILE A 96 -1.00 1.21 -6.49
N HIS A 97 0.06 0.78 -5.80
CA HIS A 97 0.10 0.70 -4.34
C HIS A 97 0.65 1.97 -3.68
N ARG A 98 0.22 3.15 -4.15
CA ARG A 98 0.60 4.44 -3.58
C ARG A 98 -0.59 5.38 -3.55
N CYS A 99 -0.94 5.86 -2.36
CA CYS A 99 -2.08 6.76 -2.20
C CYS A 99 -1.75 8.15 -2.79
N VAL A 100 -2.64 8.70 -3.61
CA VAL A 100 -2.44 10.04 -4.21
C VAL A 100 -2.39 11.15 -3.15
N HIS A 101 -3.12 11.02 -2.05
CA HIS A 101 -3.23 12.08 -1.04
C HIS A 101 -2.11 12.10 0.00
N CYS A 102 -1.49 10.96 0.31
CA CYS A 102 -0.44 10.89 1.33
C CYS A 102 0.84 10.16 0.91
N GLU A 103 0.86 9.65 -0.33
CA GLU A 103 2.01 8.99 -0.95
C GLU A 103 2.53 7.76 -0.21
N LYS A 104 1.77 7.23 0.76
CA LYS A 104 2.15 6.03 1.51
C LYS A 104 1.97 4.77 0.66
N GLU A 105 2.97 3.90 0.74
CA GLU A 105 3.06 2.59 0.07
C GLU A 105 2.77 1.41 1.00
N THR A 106 2.39 1.68 2.25
CA THR A 106 2.24 0.67 3.32
C THR A 106 0.80 0.51 3.78
N ALA A 107 -0.17 0.98 3.00
CA ALA A 107 -1.58 0.82 3.37
C ALA A 107 -1.99 -0.66 3.28
N LYS A 108 -2.93 -1.07 4.13
CA LYS A 108 -3.46 -2.44 4.14
C LYS A 108 -4.22 -2.76 2.86
N SER A 109 -4.94 -1.78 2.33
CA SER A 109 -5.70 -1.89 1.11
C SER A 109 -5.72 -0.56 0.37
N TYR A 110 -5.92 -0.66 -0.93
CA TYR A 110 -6.09 0.47 -1.83
C TYR A 110 -7.41 0.32 -2.57
N THR A 111 -8.04 1.45 -2.88
CA THR A 111 -9.24 1.51 -3.71
C THR A 111 -9.20 2.78 -4.53
N TYR A 112 -9.83 2.76 -5.70
CA TYR A 112 -9.91 3.93 -6.56
C TYR A 112 -11.18 4.75 -6.28
N CYS A 113 -11.10 6.06 -6.46
CA CYS A 113 -12.24 6.96 -6.49
C CYS A 113 -12.94 6.82 -7.84
N ALA A 114 -14.25 6.55 -7.87
CA ALA A 114 -14.95 6.42 -9.16
C ALA A 114 -15.14 7.77 -9.86
N ASN A 115 -15.12 8.89 -9.13
CA ASN A 115 -15.29 10.23 -9.69
C ASN A 115 -14.03 10.70 -10.45
N CYS A 116 -12.85 10.56 -9.84
CA CYS A 116 -11.61 11.09 -10.41
C CYS A 116 -10.56 10.05 -10.75
N GLY A 117 -10.77 8.76 -10.44
CA GLY A 117 -9.80 7.70 -10.72
C GLY A 117 -8.59 7.63 -9.77
N SER A 118 -8.53 8.48 -8.74
CA SER A 118 -7.42 8.46 -7.78
C SER A 118 -7.39 7.16 -6.97
N ILE A 119 -6.22 6.51 -6.85
CA ILE A 119 -6.01 5.39 -5.94
C ILE A 119 -5.64 5.89 -4.55
N ASN A 120 -6.36 5.39 -3.54
CA ASN A 120 -6.31 5.90 -2.18
C ASN A 120 -6.24 4.79 -1.14
N CYS A 121 -5.57 5.08 -0.03
CA CYS A 121 -5.63 4.25 1.16
C CYS A 121 -6.98 4.40 1.87
N ASP A 122 -7.27 3.46 2.76
CA ASP A 122 -8.45 3.43 3.64
C ASP A 122 -8.79 4.76 4.33
N SER A 123 -7.79 5.55 4.74
CA SER A 123 -8.02 6.85 5.36
C SER A 123 -8.56 7.90 4.39
N HIS A 124 -8.18 7.85 3.12
CA HIS A 124 -8.48 8.88 2.10
C HIS A 124 -9.56 8.46 1.09
N ILE A 125 -10.18 7.30 1.29
CA ILE A 125 -11.39 6.91 0.60
C ILE A 125 -12.56 6.85 1.58
N LYS A 126 -13.74 7.22 1.09
CA LYS A 126 -15.02 7.15 1.78
C LYS A 126 -16.05 6.52 0.85
N THR A 127 -17.15 6.08 1.42
CA THR A 127 -18.29 5.59 0.65
C THR A 127 -19.25 6.75 0.44
N GLU A 128 -19.53 7.04 -0.82
CA GLU A 128 -20.57 7.97 -1.23
C GLU A 128 -21.92 7.48 -0.70
N ARG A 129 -22.75 8.39 -0.16
CA ARG A 129 -23.95 8.00 0.56
C ARG A 129 -25.09 7.57 -0.36
N LEU A 130 -25.33 8.22 -1.49
CA LEU A 130 -26.50 7.97 -2.33
C LEU A 130 -26.38 6.67 -3.14
N GLU A 131 -25.28 6.48 -3.85
CA GLU A 131 -24.95 5.38 -4.76
C GLU A 131 -24.13 4.27 -4.08
N GLY A 132 -23.48 4.55 -2.95
CA GLY A 132 -22.68 3.55 -2.22
C GLY A 132 -21.32 3.26 -2.85
N THR A 133 -20.87 4.11 -3.75
CA THR A 133 -19.64 3.96 -4.53
C THR A 133 -18.46 4.69 -3.87
N PRO A 134 -17.19 4.32 -4.17
CA PRO A 134 -16.04 4.94 -3.51
C PRO A 134 -15.79 6.38 -3.99
N VAL A 135 -15.55 7.30 -3.04
CA VAL A 135 -15.18 8.70 -3.28
C VAL A 135 -13.94 9.06 -2.45
N CYS A 136 -12.97 9.74 -3.04
CA CYS A 136 -11.78 10.19 -2.29
C CYS A 136 -12.08 11.46 -1.48
N THR A 137 -11.30 11.67 -0.41
CA THR A 137 -11.43 12.85 0.43
C THR A 137 -11.13 14.17 -0.28
N GLY A 138 -10.44 14.14 -1.42
CA GLY A 138 -10.21 15.32 -2.24
C GLY A 138 -11.37 15.70 -3.17
N CYS A 139 -12.24 14.74 -3.51
CA CYS A 139 -13.42 14.98 -4.35
C CYS A 139 -14.70 15.09 -3.55
N ALA A 140 -14.77 14.47 -2.38
CA ALA A 140 -16.01 14.35 -1.64
C ALA A 140 -16.55 15.70 -1.19
N VAL A 141 -17.78 16.01 -1.59
CA VAL A 141 -18.62 17.03 -0.94
C VAL A 141 -19.18 16.42 0.34
N THR A 142 -19.26 17.21 1.41
CA THR A 142 -19.65 16.69 2.73
C THR A 142 -20.68 17.54 3.43
N GLU A 143 -21.58 16.88 4.16
CA GLU A 143 -22.52 17.51 5.07
C GLU A 143 -22.80 16.61 6.27
N ARG A 144 -23.26 17.20 7.39
CA ARG A 144 -23.58 16.47 8.61
C ARG A 144 -25.07 16.16 8.69
N PHE A 145 -25.40 14.87 8.75
CA PHE A 145 -26.75 14.36 9.02
C PHE A 145 -26.74 13.53 10.30
N VAL A 146 -27.63 13.84 11.24
CA VAL A 146 -27.70 13.21 12.58
C VAL A 146 -26.32 13.10 13.24
N LEU A 147 -25.63 14.24 13.31
CA LEU A 147 -24.28 14.40 13.88
C LEU A 147 -23.14 13.65 13.15
N LYS A 148 -23.41 12.90 12.08
CA LYS A 148 -22.41 12.15 11.31
C LYS A 148 -22.16 12.80 9.95
N THR A 149 -20.88 12.98 9.60
CA THR A 149 -20.49 13.45 8.26
C THR A 149 -20.80 12.38 7.22
N LYS A 150 -21.50 12.79 6.16
CA LYS A 150 -21.79 12.01 4.96
C LYS A 150 -20.96 12.59 3.81
N TYR A 151 -20.67 11.74 2.83
CA TYR A 151 -19.79 12.04 1.70
C TYR A 151 -20.58 11.83 0.41
N PHE A 152 -20.43 12.74 -0.53
CA PHE A 152 -21.15 12.80 -1.79
C PHE A 152 -20.16 13.06 -2.93
N TYR A 153 -20.52 12.69 -4.16
CA TYR A 153 -19.66 12.94 -5.31
C TYR A 153 -19.54 14.41 -5.67
N ASP A 154 -20.68 15.09 -5.65
CA ASP A 154 -20.82 16.49 -5.98
C ASP A 154 -22.01 17.09 -5.22
N GLU A 155 -22.29 18.37 -5.48
CA GLU A 155 -23.42 19.09 -4.89
C GLU A 155 -24.77 18.55 -5.35
N SER A 156 -24.87 17.97 -6.56
CA SER A 156 -26.13 17.40 -7.07
C SER A 156 -26.53 16.16 -6.26
N ASN A 157 -25.59 15.22 -6.03
CA ASN A 157 -25.84 14.06 -5.17
C ASN A 157 -26.21 14.49 -3.74
N LEU A 158 -25.59 15.57 -3.22
CA LEU A 158 -25.92 16.10 -1.91
C LEU A 158 -27.35 16.67 -1.86
N GLU A 159 -27.73 17.47 -2.86
CA GLU A 159 -29.06 18.09 -2.96
C GLU A 159 -30.17 17.04 -3.12
N GLU A 160 -29.92 16.01 -3.93
CA GLU A 160 -30.82 14.87 -4.08
C GLU A 160 -31.04 14.17 -2.73
N PHE A 161 -29.94 13.84 -2.04
CA PHE A 161 -30.04 13.21 -0.72
C PHE A 161 -30.71 14.12 0.32
N ARG A 162 -30.53 15.45 0.26
CA ARG A 162 -31.26 16.39 1.14
C ARG A 162 -32.77 16.28 0.93
N SER A 163 -33.22 16.24 -0.34
CA SER A 163 -34.63 16.13 -0.67
C SER A 163 -35.24 14.81 -0.18
N GLU A 164 -34.51 13.69 -0.35
CA GLU A 164 -34.93 12.40 0.21
C GLU A 164 -34.96 12.44 1.73
N TYR A 165 -33.90 12.98 2.35
CA TYR A 165 -33.76 13.07 3.79
C TYR A 165 -34.89 13.89 4.40
N GLU A 166 -35.35 14.99 3.81
CA GLU A 166 -36.48 15.75 4.33
C GLU A 166 -37.77 14.91 4.43
N GLN A 167 -38.00 14.04 3.44
CA GLN A 167 -39.17 13.18 3.33
C GLN A 167 -39.10 11.93 4.23
N MET A 168 -37.91 11.54 4.70
CA MET A 168 -37.72 10.36 5.55
C MET A 168 -38.44 10.47 6.90
N ALA A 169 -38.90 9.32 7.39
CA ALA A 169 -39.44 9.18 8.73
C ALA A 169 -38.36 9.40 9.79
N LEU A 170 -38.76 9.76 11.02
CA LEU A 170 -37.81 10.05 12.10
C LEU A 170 -36.86 8.89 12.43
N HIS A 171 -37.34 7.65 12.32
CA HIS A 171 -36.52 6.46 12.58
C HIS A 171 -35.47 6.23 11.49
N GLU A 172 -35.82 6.45 10.21
CA GLU A 172 -34.90 6.37 9.07
C GLU A 172 -33.81 7.44 9.18
N LYS A 173 -34.20 8.68 9.51
CA LYS A 173 -33.26 9.77 9.81
C LYS A 173 -32.28 9.36 10.90
N ALA A 174 -32.78 8.84 12.02
CA ALA A 174 -31.93 8.38 13.12
C ALA A 174 -30.94 7.28 12.69
N MET A 175 -31.38 6.34 11.84
CA MET A 175 -30.54 5.26 11.33
C MET A 175 -29.36 5.73 10.47
N GLU A 176 -29.35 6.97 9.97
CA GLU A 176 -28.17 7.54 9.31
C GLU A 176 -26.93 7.57 10.22
N ASN A 177 -27.13 7.55 11.53
CA ASN A 177 -26.06 7.40 12.52
C ASN A 177 -26.24 6.14 13.38
N THR A 178 -26.02 4.97 12.77
CA THR A 178 -26.13 3.67 13.46
C THR A 178 -25.34 3.55 14.77
N PRO A 179 -24.09 4.06 14.92
CA PRO A 179 -23.41 4.03 16.21
C PRO A 179 -24.08 4.88 17.28
N LEU A 180 -24.62 6.05 16.92
CA LEU A 180 -25.34 6.90 17.86
C LEU A 180 -26.61 6.21 18.35
N VAL A 181 -27.39 5.61 17.44
CA VAL A 181 -28.60 4.85 17.79
C VAL A 181 -28.25 3.68 18.70
N GLY A 182 -27.21 2.90 18.37
CA GLY A 182 -26.74 1.80 19.22
C GLY A 182 -26.32 2.29 20.61
N GLY A 183 -25.59 3.40 20.70
CA GLY A 183 -25.17 4.01 21.97
C GLY A 183 -26.36 4.52 22.80
N LEU A 184 -27.37 5.09 22.16
CA LEU A 184 -28.61 5.52 22.82
C LEU A 184 -29.37 4.32 23.42
N LEU A 185 -29.51 3.24 22.65
CA LEU A 185 -30.19 2.04 23.12
C LEU A 185 -29.47 1.40 24.32
N ILE A 186 -28.15 1.29 24.25
CA ILE A 186 -27.34 0.75 25.36
C ILE A 186 -27.48 1.64 26.61
N SER A 187 -27.42 2.96 26.46
CA SER A 187 -27.54 3.88 27.59
C SER A 187 -28.92 3.84 28.25
N ILE A 188 -30.01 3.68 27.48
CA ILE A 188 -31.37 3.47 28.01
C ILE A 188 -31.43 2.16 28.82
N VAL A 189 -30.90 1.05 28.30
CA VAL A 189 -30.88 -0.24 29.01
C VAL A 189 -30.10 -0.14 30.32
N LEU A 190 -28.94 0.49 30.31
CA LEU A 190 -28.13 0.70 31.52
C LEU A 190 -28.85 1.58 32.53
N LEU A 191 -29.53 2.64 32.09
CA LEU A 191 -30.28 3.54 32.97
C LEU A 191 -31.48 2.83 33.60
N LEU A 192 -32.23 2.02 32.83
CA LEU A 192 -33.31 1.19 33.37
C LEU A 192 -32.78 0.16 34.37
N GLY A 193 -31.68 -0.51 34.07
CA GLY A 193 -31.02 -1.44 35.00
C GLY A 193 -30.56 -0.75 36.28
N PHE A 194 -30.03 0.48 36.17
CA PHE A 194 -29.65 1.29 37.33
C PHE A 194 -30.87 1.67 38.19
N ILE A 195 -31.96 2.13 37.58
CA ILE A 195 -33.20 2.47 38.31
C ILE A 195 -33.73 1.25 39.06
N LEU A 196 -33.78 0.08 38.40
CA LEU A 196 -34.25 -1.17 39.01
C LEU A 196 -33.37 -1.66 40.17
N THR A 197 -32.06 -1.41 40.13
CA THR A 197 -31.11 -1.86 41.17
C THR A 197 -30.91 -0.86 42.30
N SER A 198 -31.08 0.43 42.04
CA SER A 198 -30.91 1.51 43.03
C SER A 198 -32.15 1.76 43.92
N GLY A 199 -33.27 1.09 43.65
CA GLY A 199 -34.50 1.22 44.44
C GLY A 199 -35.17 2.59 44.29
N VAL A 200 -34.87 3.33 43.22
CA VAL A 200 -35.54 4.59 42.88
C VAL A 200 -36.85 4.26 42.16
N VAL A 201 -37.80 3.69 42.89
CA VAL A 201 -39.22 3.55 42.53
C VAL A 201 -40.05 3.74 43.79
#